data_AF-A0A7K3MWL7-F1
#
_entry.id   AF-A0A7K3MWL7-F1
#
_cell.length_a   1.000
_cell.length_b   1.000
_cell.length_c   1.000
_cell.angle_alpha   90.00
_cell.angle_beta   90.00
_cell.angle_gamma   90.00
#
_symmetry.space_group_name_H-M   'P 1'
#
loop_
_entity.id
_entity.type
_entity.pdbx_description
1 polymer ?
#
loop_
_entity_poly.entity_id
_entity_poly.type
_entity_poly.pdbx_seq_one_letter_code
_entity_poly.pdbx_strand_id
1 'polypeptide(L)' 'MNTERKIKWGIVGLGNIAHQFANDLMLVEEAELAAVASRNLEKSQEFAAQYDCPKAYSSYEDIINDADIDILYIATPHSS' A
#
# COMPACT_ATOMS: atom_id res chain seq x y z
N MET A 1 26.03 9.96 9.40
CA MET A 1 25.18 8.76 9.53
C MET A 1 23.90 9.06 8.77
N ASN A 2 23.79 8.65 7.51
CA ASN A 2 22.47 8.62 6.87
C ASN A 2 21.84 7.31 7.32
N THR A 3 21.05 7.38 8.38
CA THR A 3 20.04 6.34 8.65
C THR A 3 19.07 6.40 7.48
N GLU A 4 19.27 5.53 6.50
CA GLU A 4 18.43 5.46 5.31
C GLU A 4 17.01 5.08 5.75
N ARG A 5 16.16 6.09 5.85
CA ARG A 5 14.74 5.91 6.13
C ARG A 5 14.16 5.14 4.94
N LYS A 6 13.54 3.99 5.20
CA LYS A 6 12.78 3.28 4.18
C LYS A 6 11.71 4.20 3.59
N ILE A 7 11.56 4.16 2.28
CA ILE A 7 10.50 4.87 1.57
C ILE A 7 9.19 4.14 1.89
N LYS A 8 8.23 4.87 2.44
CA LYS A 8 6.93 4.33 2.84
C LYS A 8 5.96 4.36 1.66
N TRP A 9 5.61 3.18 1.19
CA TRP A 9 4.68 2.97 0.09
C TRP A 9 3.28 2.72 0.61
N GLY A 10 2.31 3.30 -0.08
CA GLY A 10 0.92 2.93 0.00
C GLY A 10 0.43 2.29 -1.30
N ILE A 11 -0.50 1.34 -1.21
CA ILE A 11 -1.14 0.72 -2.39
C ILE A 11 -2.64 1.04 -2.41
N VAL A 12 -3.12 1.53 -3.54
CA VAL A 12 -4.53 1.88 -3.77
C VAL A 12 -5.13 0.95 -4.83
N GLY A 13 -6.19 0.23 -4.45
CA GLY A 13 -6.83 -0.77 -5.32
C GLY A 13 -6.16 -2.14 -5.20
N LEU A 14 -6.86 -3.08 -4.56
CA LEU A 14 -6.26 -4.32 -4.08
C LEU A 14 -6.67 -5.52 -4.95
N GLY A 15 -6.29 -5.46 -6.22
CA GLY A 15 -6.50 -6.54 -7.20
C GLY A 15 -5.23 -7.36 -7.45
N ASN A 16 -5.26 -8.24 -8.45
CA ASN A 16 -4.15 -9.15 -8.76
C ASN A 16 -2.79 -8.43 -8.95
N ILE A 17 -2.78 -7.28 -9.63
CA ILE A 17 -1.55 -6.52 -9.86
C ILE A 17 -1.00 -5.93 -8.56
N ALA A 18 -1.87 -5.53 -7.62
CA ALA A 18 -1.45 -5.07 -6.30
C ALA A 18 -0.75 -6.17 -5.50
N HIS A 19 -1.25 -7.41 -5.58
CA HIS A 19 -0.57 -8.56 -4.96
C HIS A 19 0.80 -8.80 -5.57
N GLN A 20 0.92 -8.74 -6.90
CA GLN A 20 2.21 -8.90 -7.58
C GLN A 20 3.20 -7.81 -7.14
N PHE A 21 2.75 -6.55 -7.17
CA PHE A 21 3.56 -5.42 -6.75
C PHE A 21 3.99 -5.52 -5.27
N ALA A 22 3.10 -5.88 -4.36
CA ALA A 22 3.43 -6.03 -2.94
C ALA A 22 4.48 -7.12 -2.70
N ASN A 23 4.40 -8.25 -3.40
CA ASN A 23 5.43 -9.30 -3.32
C ASN A 23 6.80 -8.79 -3.78
N ASP A 24 6.86 -8.06 -4.89
CA ASP A 24 8.12 -7.52 -5.40
C ASP A 24 8.67 -6.41 -4.49
N LEU A 25 7.79 -5.57 -3.93
CA LEU A 25 8.13 -4.49 -3.02
C LEU A 25 8.82 -5.01 -1.74
N MET A 26 8.39 -6.16 -1.21
CA MET A 26 9.00 -6.80 -0.04
C MET A 26 10.46 -7.22 -0.26
N LEU A 27 10.92 -7.32 -1.51
CA LEU A 27 12.30 -7.67 -1.86
C LEU A 27 13.23 -6.45 -1.86
N VAL A 28 12.68 -5.23 -1.75
CA VAL A 28 13.43 -3.98 -1.79
C VAL A 28 13.73 -3.52 -0.36
N GLU A 29 15.01 -3.54 0.03
CA GLU A 29 15.43 -3.24 1.41
C GLU A 29 15.07 -1.81 1.83
N GLU A 30 15.13 -0.87 0.89
CA GLU A 30 14.85 0.55 1.06
C GLU A 30 13.36 0.89 0.98
N ALA A 31 12.48 -0.10 0.82
CA ALA A 31 11.03 0.10 0.77
C ALA A 31 10.30 -0.53 1.96
N GLU A 32 9.18 0.08 2.33
CA GLU A 32 8.26 -0.41 3.35
C GLU A 32 6.81 -0.26 2.85
N LEU A 33 6.03 -1.33 2.90
CA LEU A 33 4.58 -1.26 2.69
C LEU A 33 3.93 -0.72 3.98
N ALA A 34 3.60 0.56 3.98
CA ALA A 34 3.14 1.27 5.16
C ALA A 34 1.61 1.40 5.24
N ALA A 35 0.91 1.42 4.10
CA ALA A 35 -0.55 1.51 4.06
C ALA A 35 -1.18 0.86 2.83
N VAL A 36 -2.42 0.40 2.95
CA VAL A 36 -3.22 -0.07 1.81
C VAL A 36 -4.64 0.48 1.86
N ALA A 37 -5.24 0.70 0.69
CA ALA A 37 -6.58 1.25 0.58
C ALA A 37 -7.41 0.60 -0.53
N SER A 38 -8.67 0.33 -0.19
CA SER A 38 -9.72 -0.15 -1.08
C SER A 38 -11.04 0.47 -0.65
N ARG A 39 -12.02 0.54 -1.56
CA ARG A 39 -13.41 0.95 -1.24
C ARG A 39 -14.15 -0.07 -0.35
N ASN A 40 -13.52 -1.20 -0.06
CA ASN A 40 -14.02 -2.23 0.85
C ASN A 40 -12.96 -2.43 1.94
N LEU A 41 -13.34 -2.12 3.19
CA LEU A 41 -12.45 -2.23 4.35
C LEU A 41 -11.95 -3.65 4.61
N GLU A 42 -12.82 -4.65 4.48
CA GLU A 42 -12.47 -6.06 4.69
C GLU A 42 -11.35 -6.47 3.74
N LYS A 43 -11.45 -6.11 2.45
CA LYS A 43 -10.37 -6.33 1.49
C LYS A 43 -9.06 -5.63 1.87
N SER A 44 -9.14 -4.40 2.40
CA SER A 44 -7.95 -3.70 2.88
C SER A 44 -7.31 -4.40 4.07
N GLN A 45 -8.11 -4.91 5.00
CA GLN A 45 -7.64 -5.63 6.18
C GLN A 45 -7.04 -6.99 5.82
N GLU A 46 -7.68 -7.75 4.92
CA GLU A 46 -7.16 -9.02 4.40
C GLU A 46 -5.81 -8.83 3.71
N PHE A 47 -5.71 -7.86 2.81
CA PHE A 47 -4.47 -7.54 2.13
C PHE A 47 -3.40 -7.08 3.12
N ALA A 48 -3.76 -6.21 4.07
CA ALA A 48 -2.82 -5.73 5.06
C ALA A 48 -2.26 -6.87 5.94
N ALA A 49 -3.13 -7.79 6.37
CA ALA A 49 -2.73 -8.96 7.13
C ALA A 49 -1.83 -9.91 6.31
N GLN A 50 -2.08 -10.04 5.01
CA GLN A 50 -1.28 -10.91 4.13
C GLN A 50 0.17 -10.41 3.96
N TYR A 51 0.39 -9.10 3.98
CA TYR A 51 1.68 -8.47 3.71
C TYR A 51 2.27 -7.73 4.92
N ASP A 52 1.79 -8.04 6.13
CA ASP A 52 2.21 -7.39 7.38
C ASP A 52 2.20 -5.85 7.33
N CYS A 53 1.23 -5.28 6.61
CA CYS A 53 1.06 -3.84 6.47
C CYS A 53 0.33 -3.25 7.70
N PRO A 54 0.88 -2.21 8.34
CA PRO A 54 0.34 -1.71 9.62
C PRO A 54 -0.96 -0.91 9.48
N LYS A 55 -1.24 -0.32 8.32
CA LYS A 55 -2.41 0.54 8.09
C LYS A 55 -3.27 0.02 6.94
N ALA A 56 -4.59 -0.01 7.16
CA ALA A 56 -5.59 -0.40 6.17
C ALA A 56 -6.76 0.59 6.17
N TYR A 57 -7.06 1.16 5.00
CA TYR A 57 -8.06 2.21 4.83
C TYR A 57 -9.25 1.75 3.99
N SER A 58 -10.43 2.27 4.29
CA SER A 58 -11.69 2.02 3.55
C SER A 58 -11.98 3.06 2.46
N SER A 59 -11.17 4.10 2.35
CA SER A 59 -11.29 5.16 1.36
C SER A 59 -9.93 5.51 0.75
N TYR A 60 -9.95 6.08 -0.45
CA TYR A 60 -8.73 6.56 -1.09
C TYR A 60 -8.30 7.91 -0.51
N GLU A 61 -9.26 8.70 -0.03
CA GLU A 61 -9.00 9.97 0.63
C GLU A 61 -8.20 9.78 1.92
N ASP A 62 -8.49 8.75 2.72
CA ASP A 62 -7.79 8.55 3.99
C ASP A 62 -6.29 8.26 3.79
N ILE A 63 -5.93 7.41 2.83
CA ILE A 63 -4.53 7.09 2.53
C ILE A 63 -3.80 8.25 1.85
N ILE A 64 -4.50 9.05 1.03
CA ILE A 64 -3.93 10.25 0.39
C ILE A 64 -3.59 11.33 1.45
N ASN A 65 -4.37 11.39 2.52
CA ASN A 65 -4.15 12.34 3.62
C ASN A 65 -3.19 11.82 4.70
N ASP A 66 -2.67 10.60 4.58
CA ASP A 66 -1.69 10.06 5.53
C ASP A 66 -0.30 10.65 5.26
N ALA A 67 0.09 11.60 6.12
CA ALA A 67 1.37 12.30 6.03
C ALA A 67 2.59 11.38 6.26
N ASP A 68 2.40 10.15 6.73
CA ASP A 68 3.47 9.16 6.84
C ASP A 68 3.79 8.46 5.52
N ILE A 69 3.00 8.64 4.45
CA ILE A 69 3.20 7.93 3.18
C ILE A 69 4.01 8.80 2.21
N ASP A 70 5.09 8.23 1.66
CA ASP A 70 5.96 8.91 0.70
C ASP A 70 5.47 8.73 -0.75
N ILE A 71 4.97 7.54 -1.10
CA ILE A 71 4.58 7.17 -2.47
C ILE A 71 3.30 6.36 -2.47
N LEU A 72 2.41 6.61 -3.44
CA LEU A 72 1.22 5.79 -3.68
C LEU A 72 1.30 5.06 -5.03
N TYR A 73 1.14 3.74 -4.99
CA TYR A 73 0.95 2.90 -6.17
C TYR A 73 -0.54 2.72 -6.45
N ILE A 74 -1.02 3.19 -7.61
CA ILE A 74 -2.43 3.13 -8.00
C ILE A 74 -2.68 1.93 -8.91
N ALA A 75 -3.26 0.86 -8.35
CA ALA A 75 -3.57 -0.40 -9.02
C ALA A 75 -5.09 -0.59 -9.25
N THR A 76 -5.79 0.50 -9.56
CA THR A 76 -7.22 0.45 -9.88
C THR A 76 -7.45 -0.06 -11.32
N PRO A 77 -8.53 -0.80 -11.58
CA PRO A 77 -8.89 -1.21 -12.94
C PRO A 77 -8.99 0.01 -13.86
N HIS A 78 -8.58 -0.16 -15.12
CA HIS A 78 -8.92 0.82 -16.15
C HIS A 78 -10.43 0.72 -16.39
N SER A 79 -11.15 1.82 -16.17
CA SER A 79 -12.53 1.94 -16.64
C SER A 79 -12.50 2.01 -18.16
N SER A 80 -12.99 0.95 -18.82
CA SER A 80 -13.36 0.97 -20.23
C SER A 80 -14.55 1.90 -20.48
#